data_AF-A0A1F8S2G4-F1
#
_entry.id   AF-A0A1F8S2G4-F1
#
_cell.length_a   1.000
_cell.length_b   1.000
_cell.length_c   1.000
_cell.angle_alpha   90.00
_cell.angle_beta   90.00
_cell.angle_gamma   90.00
#
_symmetry.space_group_name_H-M   'P 1'
#
loop_
_entity.id
_entity.type
_entity.pdbx_description
1 polymer ?
#
loop_
_entity_poly.entity_id
_entity_poly.type
_entity_poly.pdbx_seq_one_letter_code
_entity_poly.pdbx_strand_id
1 'polypeptide(L)'
;MEPPTYAFGGLLQPVDPRPTLNSVKAGAAVPVKFSLGGDRGLDIFAAGAPISATIACDATADVDGIESTVSAGGSSLAYDPIADVYTYIWKTDKAWAGTCRQLVLGLADGTFQRANFQL
;
A
#
# COMPACT_ATOMS: atom_id res chain seq x y z
N MET A 1 -9.35 -7.51 25.43
CA MET A 1 -7.98 -7.66 24.93
C MET A 1 -8.06 -7.43 23.43
N GLU A 2 -7.44 -6.38 22.92
CA GLU A 2 -7.32 -6.21 21.46
C GLU A 2 -6.51 -7.38 20.88
N PRO A 3 -6.86 -7.90 19.70
CA PRO A 3 -6.04 -8.91 19.04
C PRO A 3 -4.64 -8.33 18.78
N PRO A 4 -3.58 -9.16 18.86
CA PRO A 4 -2.23 -8.68 18.58
C PRO A 4 -2.13 -8.20 17.13
N THR A 5 -1.62 -6.99 16.95
CA THR A 5 -1.36 -6.41 15.63
C THR A 5 -0.12 -7.04 14.99
N TYR A 6 -0.04 -6.99 13.67
CA TYR A 6 1.13 -7.37 12.90
C TYR A 6 2.32 -6.47 13.25
N ALA A 7 3.51 -7.07 13.32
CA ALA A 7 4.75 -6.36 13.56
C ALA A 7 5.24 -5.73 12.26
N PHE A 8 4.62 -4.62 11.85
CA PHE A 8 4.95 -3.97 10.58
C PHE A 8 6.38 -3.43 10.59
N GLY A 9 7.24 -3.99 9.73
CA GLY A 9 8.66 -3.66 9.63
C GLY A 9 8.98 -2.40 8.83
N GLY A 10 7.96 -1.71 8.30
CA GLY A 10 8.14 -0.58 7.40
C GLY A 10 8.05 -0.94 5.92
N LEU A 11 8.01 0.10 5.08
CA LEU A 11 8.09 -0.04 3.64
C LEU A 11 9.55 -0.20 3.20
N LEU A 12 9.76 -1.04 2.20
CA LEU A 12 11.06 -1.33 1.62
C LEU A 12 11.11 -0.84 0.16
N GLN A 13 12.32 -0.54 -0.30
CA GLN A 13 12.59 -0.12 -1.67
C GLN A 13 11.95 -1.08 -2.71
N PRO A 14 11.35 -0.55 -3.79
CA PRO A 14 11.51 0.82 -4.31
C PRO A 14 10.49 1.84 -3.79
N VAL A 15 9.67 1.50 -2.78
CA VAL A 15 8.70 2.45 -2.22
C VAL A 15 9.25 3.01 -0.92
N ASP A 16 9.42 4.32 -0.87
CA ASP A 16 9.80 5.06 0.32
C ASP A 16 8.58 5.39 1.20
N PRO A 17 8.75 5.37 2.53
CA PRO A 17 7.70 5.74 3.46
C PRO A 17 7.38 7.23 3.40
N ARG A 18 6.23 7.61 3.95
CA ARG A 18 5.90 9.03 4.15
C ARG A 18 6.99 9.73 4.97
N PRO A 19 7.25 11.02 4.71
CA PRO A 19 6.51 11.93 3.82
C PRO A 19 6.96 11.89 2.34
N THR A 20 7.68 10.87 1.87
CA THR A 20 8.12 10.87 0.46
C THR A 20 6.95 10.70 -0.52
N LEU A 21 6.98 11.46 -1.63
CA LEU A 21 6.16 11.21 -2.83
C LEU A 21 6.94 10.35 -3.81
N ASN A 22 6.57 9.09 -3.92
CA ASN A 22 7.19 8.14 -4.82
C ASN A 22 6.76 8.47 -6.26
N SER A 23 7.70 8.92 -7.10
CA SER A 23 7.43 9.19 -8.52
C SER A 23 7.40 7.89 -9.30
N VAL A 24 6.24 7.54 -9.86
CA VAL A 24 6.08 6.36 -10.71
C VAL A 24 5.27 6.75 -11.95
N LYS A 25 5.37 5.97 -13.02
CA LYS A 25 4.58 6.23 -14.23
C LYS A 25 3.15 5.71 -14.04
N ALA A 26 2.13 6.50 -14.36
CA ALA A 26 0.76 6.02 -14.48
C ALA A 26 0.64 4.80 -15.43
N GLY A 27 -0.15 3.79 -15.04
CA GLY A 27 -0.25 2.52 -15.77
C GLY A 27 0.83 1.49 -15.43
N ALA A 28 1.70 1.76 -14.44
CA ALA A 28 2.77 0.86 -14.02
C ALA A 28 2.30 -0.19 -13.00
N ALA A 29 3.11 -1.24 -12.87
CA ALA A 29 3.04 -2.19 -11.77
C ALA A 29 4.12 -1.84 -10.74
N VAL A 30 3.72 -1.38 -9.56
CA VAL A 30 4.61 -0.91 -8.49
C VAL A 30 4.73 -2.03 -7.44
N PRO A 31 5.91 -2.61 -7.21
CA PRO A 31 6.11 -3.58 -6.15
C PRO A 31 6.20 -2.86 -4.80
N VAL A 32 5.18 -2.99 -3.97
CA VAL A 32 5.11 -2.48 -2.61
C VAL A 32 5.59 -3.59 -1.66
N LYS A 33 6.73 -3.36 -1.01
CA LYS A 33 7.39 -4.37 -0.18
C LYS A 33 7.37 -3.98 1.29
N PHE A 34 7.11 -4.95 2.17
CA PHE A 34 7.05 -4.76 3.62
C PHE A 34 7.20 -6.08 4.38
N SER A 35 7.48 -6.02 5.67
CA SER A 35 7.45 -7.18 6.59
C SER A 35 6.30 -7.04 7.60
N LEU A 36 5.75 -8.16 8.04
CA LEU A 36 4.77 -8.27 9.14
C LEU A 36 5.34 -9.04 10.36
N GLY A 37 6.68 -9.18 10.41
CA GLY A 37 7.42 -9.95 11.40
C GLY A 37 7.13 -11.44 11.31
N GLY A 38 7.16 -12.00 10.10
CA GLY A 38 6.88 -13.39 9.77
C GLY A 38 5.66 -13.59 8.86
N ASP A 39 5.47 -14.84 8.47
CA ASP A 39 4.36 -15.28 7.62
C ASP A 39 3.02 -15.20 8.37
N ARG A 40 2.11 -14.40 7.83
CA ARG A 40 0.72 -14.21 8.25
C ARG A 40 -0.29 -14.80 7.25
N GLY A 41 0.19 -15.58 6.27
CA GLY A 41 -0.58 -16.05 5.13
C GLY A 41 -0.69 -15.01 4.02
N LEU A 42 -1.58 -15.25 3.04
CA LEU A 42 -1.83 -14.33 1.92
C LEU A 42 -3.12 -13.50 2.08
N ASP A 43 -3.95 -13.83 3.08
CA ASP A 43 -5.19 -13.10 3.41
C ASP A 43 -4.92 -12.03 4.49
N ILE A 44 -3.90 -11.19 4.26
CA ILE A 44 -3.42 -10.19 5.24
C ILE A 44 -4.11 -8.83 5.15
N PHE A 45 -4.94 -8.61 4.12
CA PHE A 45 -5.65 -7.35 3.92
C PHE A 45 -7.08 -7.45 4.46
N ALA A 46 -7.58 -6.33 5.00
CA ALA A 46 -8.98 -6.21 5.37
C ALA A 46 -9.89 -6.28 4.13
N ALA A 47 -11.16 -6.62 4.33
CA ALA A 47 -12.14 -6.62 3.24
C ALA A 47 -12.22 -5.23 2.58
N GLY A 48 -12.13 -5.19 1.25
CA GLY A 48 -12.12 -3.96 0.47
C GLY A 48 -10.78 -3.22 0.42
N ALA A 49 -9.74 -3.74 1.09
CA ALA A 49 -8.38 -3.22 1.04
C ALA A 49 -7.48 -4.07 0.12
N PRO A 50 -6.35 -3.52 -0.35
CA PRO A 50 -5.92 -2.12 -0.21
C PRO A 50 -6.71 -1.15 -1.12
N ILE A 51 -6.72 0.12 -0.74
CA ILE A 51 -7.41 1.20 -1.47
C ILE A 51 -6.43 2.29 -1.90
N SER A 52 -6.80 3.05 -2.94
CA SER A 52 -6.05 4.24 -3.36
C SER A 52 -6.96 5.43 -3.54
N ALA A 53 -6.59 6.58 -3.01
CA ALA A 53 -7.33 7.84 -3.12
C ALA A 53 -6.45 8.96 -3.68
N THR A 54 -7.06 9.92 -4.37
CA THR A 54 -6.37 11.12 -4.88
C THR A 54 -6.01 12.05 -3.72
N ILE A 55 -4.82 12.67 -3.77
CA ILE A 55 -4.37 13.68 -2.79
C ILE A 55 -3.87 14.94 -3.51
N ALA A 56 -3.80 16.06 -2.80
CA ALA A 56 -3.34 17.36 -3.32
C ALA A 56 -1.83 17.45 -3.62
N CYS A 57 -1.15 16.32 -3.82
CA CYS A 57 0.32 16.22 -3.87
C CYS A 57 1.03 16.78 -2.63
N ASP A 58 0.31 16.89 -1.51
CA ASP A 58 0.91 17.17 -0.23
C ASP A 58 1.32 15.84 0.42
N ALA A 59 2.62 15.67 0.56
CA ALA A 59 3.28 14.53 1.19
C ALA A 59 2.85 14.28 2.64
N THR A 60 2.30 15.30 3.30
CA THR A 60 1.81 15.26 4.68
C THR A 60 0.29 15.10 4.79
N ALA A 61 -0.43 15.14 3.66
CA ALA A 61 -1.88 14.96 3.67
C ALA A 61 -2.25 13.55 4.15
N ASP A 62 -3.02 13.51 5.23
CA ASP A 62 -3.74 12.33 5.68
C ASP A 62 -5.07 12.26 4.94
N VAL A 63 -5.31 11.15 4.25
CA VAL A 63 -6.66 10.83 3.76
C VAL A 63 -7.31 9.97 4.83
N ASP A 64 -8.38 10.47 5.46
CA ASP A 64 -9.19 9.59 6.30
C ASP A 64 -9.69 8.43 5.45
N GLY A 65 -9.59 7.22 5.96
CA GLY A 65 -9.68 5.98 5.18
C GLY A 65 -11.09 5.66 4.68
N ILE A 66 -11.83 6.62 4.12
CA ILE A 66 -13.16 6.41 3.52
C ILE A 66 -13.38 7.42 2.38
N GLU A 67 -12.49 7.47 1.38
CA GLU A 67 -12.90 7.87 0.03
C GLU A 67 -12.58 6.73 -0.94
N SER A 68 -13.64 6.06 -1.38
CA SER A 68 -13.59 4.95 -2.32
C SER A 68 -13.28 5.46 -3.73
N THR A 69 -12.39 4.74 -4.41
CA THR A 69 -12.37 4.34 -5.84
C THR A 69 -10.90 4.29 -6.25
N VAL A 70 -10.29 3.13 -6.43
CA VAL A 70 -10.64 2.05 -7.35
C VAL A 70 -10.21 0.75 -6.66
N SER A 71 -11.05 -0.29 -6.68
CA SER A 71 -10.62 -1.64 -6.31
C SER A 71 -9.34 -1.95 -7.07
N ALA A 72 -8.27 -2.35 -6.37
CA ALA A 72 -7.05 -2.85 -6.98
C ALA A 72 -7.33 -4.25 -7.58
N GLY A 73 -8.23 -4.32 -8.57
CA GLY A 73 -8.80 -5.55 -9.14
C GLY A 73 -7.86 -6.35 -10.02
N GLY A 74 -6.55 -6.26 -9.80
CA GLY A 74 -5.54 -7.01 -10.55
C GLY A 74 -4.20 -7.14 -9.86
N SER A 75 -4.12 -6.83 -8.57
CA SER A 75 -2.89 -6.89 -7.79
C SER A 75 -2.67 -8.28 -7.21
N SER A 76 -1.40 -8.71 -7.14
CA SER A 76 -0.99 -10.00 -6.58
C SER A 76 -0.16 -9.78 -5.33
N LEU A 77 -0.34 -10.64 -4.33
CA LEU A 77 0.48 -10.69 -3.12
C LEU A 77 1.31 -11.98 -3.12
N ALA A 78 2.59 -11.87 -2.77
CA ALA A 78 3.47 -12.99 -2.51
C ALA A 78 4.29 -12.74 -1.24
N TYR A 79 4.73 -13.82 -0.59
CA TYR A 79 5.58 -13.78 0.59
C TYR A 79 6.87 -14.57 0.36
N ASP A 80 8.01 -13.98 0.73
CA ASP A 80 9.33 -14.62 0.74
C ASP A 80 9.72 -14.95 2.19
N PRO A 81 9.76 -16.24 2.57
CA PRO A 81 10.09 -16.66 3.94
C PRO A 81 11.59 -16.53 4.28
N ILE A 82 12.48 -16.43 3.29
CA ILE A 82 13.92 -16.26 3.52
C ILE A 82 14.21 -14.80 3.89
N ALA A 83 13.57 -13.87 3.16
CA ALA A 83 13.75 -12.44 3.37
C ALA A 83 12.81 -11.85 4.44
N ASP A 84 11.76 -12.58 4.83
CA ASP A 84 10.64 -12.07 5.63
C ASP A 84 9.96 -10.86 4.95
N VAL A 85 9.65 -11.00 3.65
CA VAL A 85 9.12 -9.89 2.85
C VAL A 85 7.85 -10.30 2.12
N TYR A 86 6.80 -9.52 2.35
CA TYR A 86 5.64 -9.43 1.47
C TYR A 86 5.93 -8.52 0.30
N THR A 87 5.53 -8.95 -0.90
CA THR A 87 5.52 -8.13 -2.11
C THR A 87 4.09 -8.06 -2.64
N TYR A 88 3.52 -6.86 -2.58
CA TYR A 88 2.22 -6.54 -3.17
C TYR A 88 2.42 -5.76 -4.47
N ILE A 89 1.93 -6.30 -5.59
CA ILE A 89 2.06 -5.64 -6.90
C ILE A 89 0.88 -4.69 -7.12
N TRP A 90 1.06 -3.41 -6.79
CA TRP A 90 0.04 -2.39 -7.01
C TRP A 90 0.01 -1.94 -8.47
N LYS A 91 -1.11 -2.18 -9.17
CA LYS A 91 -1.30 -1.71 -10.55
C LYS A 91 -1.93 -0.32 -10.54
N THR A 92 -1.27 0.63 -11.18
CA THR A 92 -1.79 2.00 -11.32
C THR A 92 -2.57 2.16 -12.62
N ASP A 93 -3.55 3.06 -12.64
CA ASP A 93 -4.30 3.38 -13.86
C ASP A 93 -3.54 4.40 -14.70
N LYS A 94 -3.58 4.27 -16.03
CA LYS A 94 -3.02 5.26 -16.96
C LYS A 94 -3.72 6.62 -16.84
N ALA A 95 -5.00 6.63 -16.47
CA ALA A 95 -5.78 7.83 -16.27
C ALA A 95 -5.32 8.67 -15.06
N TRP A 96 -4.46 8.11 -14.20
CA TRP A 96 -3.92 8.83 -13.03
C TRP A 96 -2.71 9.71 -13.35
N ALA A 97 -2.27 9.77 -14.61
CA ALA A 97 -1.13 10.60 -15.01
C ALA A 97 -1.33 12.06 -14.59
N GLY A 98 -0.31 12.64 -13.96
CA GLY A 98 -0.32 14.01 -13.45
C GLY A 98 -1.07 14.19 -12.13
N THR A 99 -1.51 13.12 -11.49
CA THR A 99 -2.16 13.17 -10.17
C THR A 99 -1.24 12.64 -9.07
N CYS A 100 -1.52 13.01 -7.82
CA CYS A 100 -0.95 12.31 -6.69
C CYS A 100 -1.99 11.44 -6.01
N ARG A 101 -1.55 10.28 -5.52
CA ARG A 101 -2.42 9.33 -4.84
C ARG A 101 -1.76 8.78 -3.59
N GLN A 102 -2.57 8.50 -2.58
CA GLN A 102 -2.16 7.75 -1.41
C GLN A 102 -2.66 6.30 -1.56
N LEU A 103 -1.75 5.34 -1.46
CA LEU A 103 -2.09 3.93 -1.30
C LEU A 103 -2.22 3.65 0.19
N VAL A 104 -3.34 3.03 0.59
CA VAL A 104 -3.63 2.63 1.96
C VAL A 104 -3.73 1.11 2.02
N LEU A 105 -2.77 0.51 2.71
CA LEU A 105 -2.73 -0.90 3.06
C LEU A 105 -3.51 -1.10 4.36
N GLY A 106 -4.82 -1.32 4.25
CA GLY A 106 -5.65 -1.76 5.38
C GLY A 106 -5.40 -3.23 5.66
N LEU A 107 -4.81 -3.55 6.80
CA LEU A 107 -4.43 -4.90 7.20
C LEU A 107 -5.56 -5.58 7.97
N ALA A 108 -5.62 -6.91 7.92
CA ALA A 108 -6.69 -7.71 8.54
C ALA A 108 -6.68 -7.64 10.09
N ASP A 109 -5.59 -7.15 10.68
CA ASP A 109 -5.45 -6.86 12.11
C ASP A 109 -6.04 -5.49 12.52
N GLY A 110 -6.59 -4.73 11.58
CA GLY A 110 -7.17 -3.40 11.80
C GLY A 110 -6.18 -2.23 11.69
N THR A 111 -4.91 -2.49 11.41
CA THR A 111 -3.90 -1.43 11.22
C THR A 111 -3.88 -0.91 9.78
N PHE A 112 -3.39 0.32 9.58
CA PHE A 112 -3.31 0.95 8.26
C PHE A 112 -1.90 1.46 7.99
N GLN A 113 -1.34 1.09 6.84
CA GLN A 113 -0.03 1.56 6.38
C GLN A 113 -0.20 2.35 5.08
N ARG A 114 0.58 3.42 4.91
CA ARG A 114 0.34 4.41 3.84
C ARG A 114 1.61 4.71 3.06
N ALA A 115 1.46 4.89 1.75
CA ALA A 115 2.51 5.38 0.85
C ALA A 115 1.93 6.40 -0.12
N ASN A 116 2.66 7.49 -0.37
CA ASN A 116 2.22 8.54 -1.29
C ASN A 116 2.97 8.42 -2.62
N PHE A 117 2.27 8.70 -3.71
CA PHE A 117 2.78 8.58 -5.07
C PHE A 117 2.41 9.79 -5.92
N GLN A 118 3.30 10.14 -6.84
CA GLN A 118 3.04 11.03 -7.97
C GLN A 118 3.07 10.18 -9.25
N LEU A 119 2.01 10.24 -10.06
CA LEU A 119 1.72 9.33 -11.18
C LEU A 119 1.91 9.97 -12.56
#